data_AF-A0A926GJA3-F1
#
_entry.id   AF-A0A926GJA3-F1
#
_cell.length_a   1.000
_cell.length_b   1.000
_cell.length_c   1.000
_cell.angle_alpha   90.00
_cell.angle_beta   90.00
_cell.angle_gamma   90.00
#
_symmetry.space_group_name_H-M   'P 1'
#
loop_
_entity.id
_entity.type
_entity.pdbx_description
1 polymer ?
#
loop_
_entity_poly.entity_id
_entity_poly.type
_entity_poly.pdbx_seq_one_letter_code
_entity_poly.pdbx_strand_id
1 'polypeptide(L)'
;MHYADGSITPQVVTLVVLGRMGEAVQSGIDAVRGGLAFHLSWLDSELGSRPWVANDSFTAADIMMSFPIEAARLRAGLDWTYDNLDAWLRRIQDRPAYQRAL
;
A
#
# COMPACT_ATOMS: atom_id res chain seq x y z
N MET A 1 2.88 1.37 -15.06
CA MET A 1 3.85 0.25 -15.02
C MET A 1 5.16 0.67 -14.36
N HIS A 2 5.74 1.83 -14.69
CA HIS A 2 6.95 2.35 -14.02
C HIS A 2 6.78 2.85 -12.56
N TYR A 3 5.55 3.10 -12.09
CA TYR A 3 5.31 3.60 -10.73
C TYR A 3 5.50 2.50 -9.67
N ALA A 4 4.80 1.37 -9.80
CA ALA A 4 4.89 0.29 -8.82
C ALA A 4 6.29 -0.38 -8.74
N ASP A 5 7.05 -0.36 -9.84
CA ASP A 5 8.39 -0.94 -9.91
C ASP A 5 9.49 0.02 -9.42
N GLY A 6 9.31 1.34 -9.64
CA GLY A 6 10.29 2.36 -9.27
C GLY A 6 10.09 3.02 -7.90
N SER A 7 8.87 3.00 -7.33
CA SER A 7 8.59 3.64 -6.04
C SER A 7 8.24 2.61 -4.97
N ILE A 8 7.11 1.94 -5.08
CA ILE A 8 6.48 1.27 -3.93
C ILE A 8 7.18 -0.03 -3.52
N THR A 9 7.57 -0.88 -4.48
CA THR A 9 8.19 -2.16 -4.18
C THR A 9 9.56 -2.03 -3.48
N PRO A 10 10.47 -1.15 -3.96
CA PRO A 10 11.73 -0.88 -3.25
C PRO A 10 11.52 -0.35 -1.83
N GLN A 11 10.51 0.49 -1.61
CA GLN A 11 10.24 1.13 -0.31
C GLN A 11 9.75 0.13 0.73
N VAL A 12 8.84 -0.77 0.36
CA VAL A 12 8.33 -1.83 1.25
C VAL A 12 9.41 -2.82 1.62
N VAL A 13 10.25 -3.25 0.66
CA VAL A 13 11.39 -4.14 0.94
C VAL A 13 12.41 -3.44 1.86
N THR A 14 12.71 -2.17 1.61
CA THR A 14 13.64 -1.39 2.42
C THR A 14 13.16 -1.28 3.87
N LEU A 15 11.88 -0.98 4.11
CA LEU A 15 11.31 -0.92 5.46
C LEU A 15 11.41 -2.25 6.23
N VAL A 16 11.16 -3.38 5.55
CA VAL A 16 11.28 -4.72 6.15
C VAL A 16 12.73 -5.05 6.54
N VAL A 17 13.70 -4.55 5.78
CA VAL A 17 15.13 -4.71 6.07
C VAL A 17 15.56 -3.76 7.22
N LEU A 18 15.19 -2.48 7.14
CA LEU A 18 15.55 -1.48 8.15
C LEU A 18 14.91 -1.75 9.52
N GLY A 19 13.69 -2.30 9.55
CA GLY A 19 13.03 -2.71 10.79
C GLY A 19 13.79 -3.80 11.58
N ARG A 20 14.79 -4.46 10.97
CA ARG A 20 15.67 -5.42 11.65
C ARG A 20 16.96 -4.81 12.22
N MET A 21 17.21 -3.52 12.01
CA MET A 21 18.49 -2.86 12.34
C MET A 21 18.47 -2.06 13.66
N GLY A 22 17.40 -2.15 14.46
CA GLY A 22 17.33 -1.57 15.80
C GLY A 22 17.06 -0.05 15.83
N GLU A 23 17.24 0.58 16.99
CA GLU A 23 16.82 1.98 17.24
C GLU A 23 17.66 3.05 16.49
N ALA A 24 18.83 2.69 15.96
CA ALA A 24 19.73 3.63 15.29
C ALA A 24 19.18 4.22 13.97
N VAL A 25 18.08 3.66 13.44
CA VAL A 25 17.44 4.07 12.18
C VAL A 25 16.04 4.68 12.35
N GLN A 26 15.61 4.94 13.60
CA GLN A 26 14.24 5.41 13.89
C GLN A 26 13.86 6.71 13.18
N SER A 27 14.78 7.69 13.10
CA SER A 27 14.52 8.93 12.36
C SER A 27 14.31 8.69 10.85
N GLY A 28 15.02 7.71 10.28
CA GLY A 28 14.80 7.27 8.90
C GLY A 28 13.48 6.51 8.72
N ILE A 29 13.11 5.67 9.70
CA ILE A 29 11.83 4.96 9.73
C ILE A 29 10.66 5.95 9.80
N ASP A 30 10.75 6.98 10.64
CA ASP A 30 9.69 7.98 10.81
C ASP A 30 9.55 8.88 9.58
N ALA A 31 10.65 9.25 8.91
CA ALA A 31 10.60 9.97 7.65
C ALA A 31 9.90 9.14 6.55
N VAL A 32 10.20 7.84 6.47
CA VAL A 32 9.55 6.93 5.51
C VAL A 32 8.07 6.73 5.87
N ARG A 33 7.71 6.62 7.16
CA ARG A 33 6.32 6.57 7.61
C ARG A 33 5.54 7.82 7.23
N GLY A 34 6.12 9.01 7.41
CA GLY A 34 5.49 10.27 7.02
C GLY A 34 5.20 10.34 5.51
N GLY A 35 6.16 9.95 4.68
CA GLY A 35 5.97 9.85 3.22
C GLY A 35 4.90 8.82 2.84
N LEU A 36 4.91 7.66 3.50
CA LEU A 36 3.90 6.63 3.29
C LEU A 36 2.49 7.11 3.68
N ALA A 37 2.35 7.76 4.83
CA ALA A 37 1.07 8.29 5.30
C ALA A 37 0.48 9.32 4.33
N PHE A 38 1.33 10.18 3.74
CA PHE A 38 0.92 11.10 2.68
C PHE A 38 0.37 10.35 1.45
N HIS A 39 1.09 9.35 0.97
CA HIS A 39 0.65 8.55 -0.18
C HIS A 39 -0.63 7.76 0.09
N LEU A 40 -0.76 7.16 1.28
CA LEU A 40 -1.96 6.43 1.69
C LEU A 40 -3.16 7.38 1.80
N SER A 41 -2.99 8.57 2.39
CA SER A 41 -4.05 9.57 2.49
C SER A 41 -4.52 10.05 1.12
N TRP A 42 -3.58 10.29 0.19
CA TRP A 42 -3.93 10.67 -1.17
C TRP A 42 -4.67 9.54 -1.90
N LEU A 43 -4.16 8.31 -1.80
CA LEU A 43 -4.77 7.17 -2.47
C LEU A 43 -6.16 6.84 -1.92
N ASP A 44 -6.37 6.99 -0.62
CA ASP A 44 -7.69 6.85 0.01
C ASP A 44 -8.69 7.88 -0.55
N SER A 45 -8.27 9.15 -0.65
CA SER A 45 -9.09 10.21 -1.25
C SER A 45 -9.46 9.91 -2.70
N GLU A 46 -8.50 9.45 -3.51
CA GLU A 46 -8.77 9.09 -4.91
C GLU A 46 -9.76 7.93 -4.99
N LEU A 47 -9.62 6.90 -4.15
CA LEU A 47 -10.53 5.76 -4.09
C LEU A 47 -11.92 6.10 -3.54
N GLY A 48 -12.07 7.24 -2.85
CA GLY A 48 -13.38 7.82 -2.53
C GLY A 48 -14.13 8.34 -3.78
N SER A 49 -13.40 8.66 -4.85
CA SER A 49 -13.95 9.21 -6.10
C SER A 49 -14.03 8.20 -7.25
N ARG A 50 -13.22 7.14 -7.22
CA ARG A 50 -13.18 6.09 -8.25
C ARG A 50 -13.02 4.69 -7.67
N PRO A 51 -13.59 3.65 -8.30
CA PRO A 51 -13.64 2.30 -7.72
C PRO A 51 -12.30 1.53 -7.74
N TRP A 52 -11.34 1.93 -8.59
CA TRP A 52 -10.04 1.28 -8.77
C TRP A 52 -8.90 2.30 -8.88
N VAL A 53 -7.67 1.86 -8.66
CA VAL A 53 -6.52 2.77 -8.51
C VAL A 53 -6.25 3.58 -9.78
N ALA A 54 -6.31 2.93 -10.94
CA ALA A 54 -5.91 3.53 -12.22
C ALA A 54 -7.05 4.21 -13.00
N ASN A 55 -8.29 3.69 -12.91
CA ASN A 55 -9.46 4.18 -13.63
C ASN A 55 -10.76 3.55 -13.07
N ASP A 56 -11.87 3.59 -13.82
CA ASP A 56 -13.17 3.02 -13.42
C ASP A 56 -13.26 1.49 -13.55
N SER A 57 -12.23 0.85 -14.09
CA SER A 57 -12.13 -0.59 -14.31
C SER A 57 -10.90 -1.19 -13.61
N PHE A 58 -11.03 -2.45 -13.22
CA PHE A 58 -9.93 -3.19 -12.61
C PHE A 58 -8.80 -3.44 -13.61
N THR A 59 -7.56 -3.18 -13.20
CA THR A 59 -6.37 -3.36 -14.04
C THR A 59 -5.23 -4.06 -13.31
N ALA A 60 -4.14 -4.32 -14.03
CA ALA A 60 -2.89 -4.80 -13.43
C ALA A 60 -2.36 -3.86 -12.33
N ALA A 61 -2.69 -2.57 -12.38
CA ALA A 61 -2.28 -1.63 -11.34
C ALA A 61 -2.87 -2.01 -9.97
N ASP A 62 -4.13 -2.46 -9.93
CA ASP A 62 -4.79 -2.87 -8.69
C ASP A 62 -4.13 -4.13 -8.10
N ILE A 63 -3.72 -5.07 -8.95
CA ILE A 63 -2.99 -6.27 -8.54
C ILE A 63 -1.64 -5.86 -7.94
N MET A 64 -0.85 -5.03 -8.65
CA MET A 64 0.46 -4.59 -8.18
C MET A 64 0.38 -3.79 -6.86
N MET A 65 -0.69 -3.04 -6.66
CA MET A 65 -0.90 -2.21 -5.46
C MET A 65 -1.44 -3.01 -4.26
N SER A 66 -2.09 -4.15 -4.48
CA SER A 66 -2.72 -4.92 -3.39
C SER A 66 -1.72 -5.33 -2.29
N PHE A 67 -0.59 -5.92 -2.69
CA PHE A 67 0.44 -6.41 -1.77
C PHE A 67 1.11 -5.31 -0.92
N PRO A 68 1.60 -4.19 -1.49
CA PRO A 68 2.22 -3.14 -0.68
C PRO A 68 1.23 -2.45 0.28
N ILE A 69 -0.04 -2.33 -0.11
CA ILE A 69 -1.08 -1.78 0.78
C ILE A 69 -1.36 -2.75 1.94
N GLU A 70 -1.43 -4.04 1.67
CA GLU A 70 -1.59 -5.07 2.71
C GLU A 70 -0.39 -5.11 3.67
N ALA A 71 0.83 -4.99 3.13
CA ALA A 71 2.04 -4.88 3.95
C ALA A 71 2.05 -3.59 4.79
N ALA A 72 1.66 -2.45 4.22
CA ALA A 72 1.56 -1.18 4.96
C ALA A 72 0.56 -1.29 6.12
N ARG A 73 -0.63 -1.85 5.87
CA ARG A 73 -1.66 -2.08 6.88
C ARG A 73 -1.16 -2.94 8.05
N LEU A 74 -0.33 -3.94 7.76
CA LEU A 74 0.15 -4.90 8.76
C LEU A 74 1.46 -4.49 9.46
N ARG A 75 2.27 -3.61 8.84
CA ARG A 75 3.69 -3.42 9.23
C ARG A 75 4.15 -1.97 9.29
N ALA A 76 3.39 -1.00 8.78
CA ALA A 76 3.85 0.40 8.74
C ALA A 76 3.92 1.04 10.14
N GLY A 77 3.16 0.52 11.11
CA GLY A 77 3.04 1.14 12.44
C GLY A 77 2.42 2.54 12.35
N LEU A 78 1.52 2.74 11.39
CA LEU A 78 0.71 3.95 11.24
C LEU A 78 -0.66 3.72 11.90
N ASP A 79 -1.24 4.79 12.45
CA ASP A 79 -2.65 4.79 12.83
C ASP A 79 -3.49 4.66 11.56
N TRP A 80 -4.02 3.46 11.32
CA TRP A 80 -4.71 3.14 10.08
C TRP A 80 -6.12 3.72 10.07
N THR A 81 -6.36 4.74 9.25
CA THR A 81 -7.65 5.46 9.14
C THR A 81 -8.13 5.61 7.70
N TYR A 82 -7.79 4.66 6.82
CA TYR A 82 -8.03 4.75 5.38
C TYR A 82 -9.19 3.83 4.94
N ASP A 83 -10.43 4.30 5.11
CA ASP A 83 -11.65 3.51 4.90
C ASP A 83 -11.88 3.12 3.44
N ASN A 84 -11.58 4.01 2.49
CA ASN A 84 -11.76 3.74 1.06
C ASN A 84 -10.71 2.73 0.58
N LEU A 85 -9.48 2.84 1.09
CA LEU A 85 -8.43 1.85 0.86
C LEU A 85 -8.81 0.47 1.41
N ASP A 86 -9.36 0.41 2.62
CA ASP A 86 -9.86 -0.84 3.21
C ASP A 86 -10.99 -1.46 2.36
N ALA A 87 -11.93 -0.64 1.90
CA ALA A 87 -13.01 -1.09 1.02
C ALA A 87 -12.49 -1.60 -0.34
N TRP A 88 -11.51 -0.91 -0.93
CA TRP A 88 -10.85 -1.33 -2.17
C TRP A 88 -10.08 -2.64 -1.99
N LEU A 89 -9.34 -2.81 -0.88
CA LEU A 89 -8.58 -4.03 -0.60
C LEU A 89 -9.52 -5.24 -0.45
N ARG A 90 -10.63 -5.09 0.29
CA ARG A 90 -11.67 -6.14 0.38
C ARG A 90 -12.22 -6.49 -0.99
N ARG A 91 -12.54 -5.50 -1.83
CA ARG A 91 -13.05 -5.72 -3.19
C ARG A 91 -12.07 -6.53 -4.05
N ILE A 92 -10.76 -6.35 -3.88
CA ILE A 92 -9.75 -7.17 -4.58
C ILE A 92 -9.75 -8.59 -4.03
N GLN A 93 -9.75 -8.75 -2.71
CA GLN A 93 -9.69 -10.04 -2.02
C GLN A 93 -10.91 -10.92 -2.31
N ASP A 94 -12.09 -10.31 -2.51
CA ASP A 94 -13.32 -11.00 -2.86
C ASP A 94 -13.33 -11.57 -4.30
N ARG A 95 -12.35 -11.22 -5.15
CA ARG A 95 -12.30 -11.73 -6.52
C ARG A 95 -11.90 -13.22 -6.53
N PRO A 96 -12.64 -14.09 -7.23
CA PRO A 96 -12.28 -15.51 -7.34
C PRO A 96 -10.88 -15.76 -7.91
N ALA A 97 -10.37 -14.84 -8.75
CA ALA A 97 -9.00 -14.93 -9.25
C ALA A 97 -7.95 -14.68 -8.18
N TYR A 98 -8.22 -13.78 -7.23
CA TYR A 98 -7.34 -13.49 -6.10
C TYR A 98 -7.34 -14.67 -5.12
N GLN A 99 -8.51 -15.22 -4.80
CA GLN A 99 -8.65 -16.38 -3.92
C GLN A 99 -7.96 -17.65 -4.44
N ARG A 100 -7.82 -17.81 -5.76
CA ARG A 100 -7.06 -18.91 -6.38
C ARG A 100 -5.55 -18.72 -6.34
N ALA A 101 -5.08 -17.49 -6.10
CA ALA A 101 -3.65 -17.14 -6.10
C ALA A 101 -3.03 -17.14 -4.69
N LEU A 102 -3.86 -17.18 -3.64
CA LEU A 102 -3.47 -17.45 -2.26
C LEU A 102 -3.26 -18.95 -2.03
#